data_AF-A0A0R3TC11-F1
#
_entry.id   AF-A0A0R3TC11-F1
#
_cell.length_a   1.000
_cell.length_b   1.000
_cell.length_c   1.000
_cell.angle_alpha   90.00
_cell.angle_beta   90.00
_cell.angle_gamma   90.00
#
_symmetry.space_group_name_H-M   'P 1'
#
loop_
_entity.id
_entity.type
_entity.pdbx_description
1 polymer ?
#
loop_
_entity_poly.entity_id
_entity_poly.type
_entity_poly.pdbx_seq_one_letter_code
_entity_poly.pdbx_strand_id
1 'polypeptide(L)' 'MDRFREPPTHGAMCDILWSDPTEDFGQERSNNHFSQNTVRGCSFFYSYSAVCSFLQANNLLCLIRAHEAQDAG' A
#
# COMPACT_ATOMS: atom_id res chain seq x y z
N MET A 1 3.35 12.53 12.14
CA MET A 1 2.85 11.29 12.77
C MET A 1 3.57 11.09 14.09
N ASP A 2 2.84 10.89 15.19
CA ASP A 2 3.43 10.44 16.46
C ASP A 2 3.66 8.92 16.42
N ARG A 3 4.93 8.51 16.46
CA ARG A 3 5.39 7.16 16.14
C ARG A 3 5.94 6.37 17.34
N PHE A 4 6.08 6.99 18.51
CA PHE A 4 6.65 6.35 19.69
C PHE A 4 5.55 5.73 20.56
N ARG A 5 4.81 4.82 19.93
CA ARG A 5 3.66 4.12 20.50
C ARG A 5 3.43 2.83 19.73
N GLU A 6 2.58 1.96 20.28
CA GLU A 6 2.07 0.81 19.53
C GLU A 6 1.36 1.30 18.25
N PRO A 7 1.62 0.68 17.08
CA PRO A 7 0.85 0.94 15.87
C PRO A 7 -0.66 0.83 16.16
N PRO A 8 -1.46 1.83 15.75
CA PRO A 8 -2.92 1.73 15.87
C PRO A 8 -3.44 0.64 14.91
N THR A 9 -4.64 0.13 15.15
CA THR A 9 -5.27 -0.84 14.23
C THR A 9 -5.75 -0.21 12.91
N HIS A 10 -5.82 1.12 12.83
CA HIS A 10 -6.27 1.88 11.65
C HIS A 10 -5.50 3.20 11.50
N GLY A 11 -5.53 3.75 10.29
CA GLY A 11 -4.95 5.05 9.95
C GLY A 11 -3.50 4.96 9.51
N ALA A 12 -2.91 6.10 9.16
CA ALA A 12 -1.67 6.16 8.38
C ALA A 12 -0.49 5.33 8.91
N MET A 13 -0.36 5.14 10.24
CA MET A 13 0.74 4.33 10.80
C MET A 13 0.51 2.85 10.55
N CYS A 14 -0.73 2.39 10.67
CA CYS A 14 -1.14 1.05 10.26
C CYS A 14 -0.91 0.88 8.76
N ASP A 15 -1.33 1.86 7.96
CA ASP A 15 -1.28 1.75 6.50
C ASP A 15 0.13 1.73 5.92
N ILE A 16 1.06 2.50 6.51
CA ILE A 16 2.48 2.44 6.14
C ILE A 16 3.08 1.05 6.42
N LEU A 17 2.61 0.36 7.46
CA LEU A 17 3.16 -0.92 7.89
C LEU A 17 2.47 -2.13 7.23
N TRP A 18 1.20 -2.02 6.87
CA TRP A 18 0.34 -3.18 6.53
C TRP A 18 -0.32 -3.12 5.16
N SER A 19 -0.16 -2.03 4.39
CA SER A 19 -0.70 -1.99 3.04
C SER A 19 0.12 -2.85 2.06
N ASP A 20 -0.58 -3.40 1.07
CA ASP A 20 -0.05 -4.27 0.02
C ASP A 20 -0.52 -3.77 -1.36
N PRO A 21 0.17 -4.06 -2.47
CA PRO A 21 -0.39 -3.87 -3.81
C PRO A 21 -1.61 -4.79 -4.01
N THR A 22 -2.51 -4.45 -4.95
CA THR A 22 -3.53 -5.41 -5.41
C THR A 22 -2.88 -6.62 -6.07
N GLU A 23 -3.54 -7.79 -6.03
CA GLU A 23 -3.02 -9.02 -6.66
C GLU A 23 -2.78 -8.85 -8.17
N ASP A 24 -3.60 -8.05 -8.82
CA ASP A 24 -3.54 -7.70 -10.25
C ASP A 24 -2.89 -6.32 -10.51
N PHE A 25 -1.97 -5.88 -9.64
CA PHE A 25 -1.33 -4.56 -9.73
C PHE A 25 -0.78 -4.24 -11.14
N GLY A 26 -1.24 -3.13 -11.73
CA GLY A 26 -0.91 -2.69 -13.09
C GLY A 26 -1.86 -3.23 -14.18
N GLN A 27 -2.77 -4.13 -13.83
CA GLN A 27 -3.78 -4.72 -14.71
C GLN A 27 -5.20 -4.63 -14.12
N GLU A 28 -5.41 -3.73 -13.15
CA GLU A 28 -6.67 -3.60 -12.44
C GLU A 28 -7.80 -3.17 -13.37
N ARG A 29 -8.99 -3.74 -13.19
CA ARG A 29 -10.20 -3.37 -13.96
C ARG A 29 -10.92 -2.14 -13.41
N SER A 30 -10.66 -1.81 -12.14
CA SER A 30 -11.27 -0.69 -11.44
C SER A 30 -10.26 0.44 -11.28
N ASN A 31 -10.74 1.68 -11.35
CA ASN A 31 -9.93 2.87 -11.09
C ASN A 31 -9.86 3.24 -9.60
N ASN A 32 -10.33 2.38 -8.70
CA ASN A 32 -10.24 2.63 -7.26
C ASN A 32 -8.76 2.66 -6.83
N HIS A 33 -8.36 3.70 -6.10
CA HIS A 33 -7.01 3.81 -5.58
C HIS A 33 -6.73 2.83 -4.44
N PHE A 34 -7.74 2.61 -3.58
CA PHE A 34 -7.62 1.77 -2.40
C PHE A 34 -8.83 0.86 -2.26
N SER A 35 -8.60 -0.37 -1.82
CA SER A 35 -9.64 -1.33 -1.44
C SER A 35 -9.24 -2.05 -0.15
N GLN A 36 -10.18 -2.68 0.54
CA GLN A 36 -9.88 -3.34 1.81
C GLN A 36 -8.87 -4.47 1.62
N ASN A 37 -7.81 -4.50 2.44
CA ASN A 37 -6.85 -5.60 2.43
C ASN A 37 -7.42 -6.80 3.20
N THR A 38 -8.08 -7.69 2.47
CA THR A 38 -8.70 -8.90 3.04
C THR A 38 -7.67 -9.94 3.48
N VAL A 39 -6.45 -9.91 2.94
CA VAL A 39 -5.36 -10.84 3.31
C VAL A 39 -4.79 -10.49 4.69
N ARG A 40 -4.66 -9.20 5.00
CA ARG A 40 -4.16 -8.73 6.30
C ARG A 40 -5.24 -8.49 7.34
N GLY A 41 -6.50 -8.35 6.93
CA GLY A 41 -7.63 -8.05 7.83
C GLY A 41 -7.63 -6.63 8.39
N CYS A 42 -6.68 -5.79 7.99
CA CYS A 42 -6.56 -4.37 8.32
C CYS A 42 -5.88 -3.65 7.15
N SER A 43 -5.91 -2.31 7.16
CA SER A 43 -5.37 -1.49 6.07
C SER A 43 -5.97 -1.81 4.68
N PHE A 44 -5.25 -1.48 3.61
CA PHE A 44 -5.75 -1.43 2.25
C PHE A 44 -4.79 -2.07 1.25
N PHE A 45 -5.37 -2.61 0.19
CA PHE A 45 -4.66 -2.79 -1.06
C PHE A 45 -4.57 -1.44 -1.78
N TYR A 46 -3.42 -1.11 -2.35
CA TYR A 46 -3.24 0.05 -3.21
C TYR A 46 -3.07 -0.38 -4.67
N SER A 47 -3.69 0.36 -5.60
CA SER A 47 -3.58 0.09 -7.03
C SER A 47 -2.42 0.83 -7.69
N TYR A 48 -2.09 0.44 -8.92
CA TYR A 48 -1.09 1.08 -9.76
C TYR A 48 -1.38 2.57 -9.96
N SER A 49 -2.64 2.93 -10.21
CA SER A 49 -3.03 4.34 -10.37
C SER A 49 -2.82 5.16 -9.09
N ALA A 50 -3.02 4.56 -7.91
CA ALA A 50 -2.73 5.20 -6.63
C ALA A 50 -1.24 5.49 -6.47
N VAL A 51 -0.38 4.52 -6.81
CA VAL A 51 1.08 4.67 -6.74
C VAL A 51 1.56 5.71 -7.74
N CYS A 52 1.11 5.67 -9.01
CA CYS A 52 1.46 6.68 -10.00
C CYS A 52 1.07 8.08 -9.56
N SER A 53 -0.15 8.26 -9.04
CA SER A 53 -0.64 9.54 -8.52
C SER A 53 0.24 10.06 -7.37
N PHE A 54 0.60 9.18 -6.44
CA PHE A 54 1.47 9.53 -5.31
C PHE A 54 2.88 9.92 -5.77
N LEU A 55 3.49 9.16 -6.68
CA LEU A 55 4.84 9.43 -7.18
C LEU A 55 4.90 10.76 -7.94
N GLN A 56 3.92 11.02 -8.81
CA GLN A 56 3.82 12.28 -9.56
C GLN A 56 3.64 13.48 -8.63
N ALA A 57 2.72 13.38 -7.65
CA ALA A 57 2.46 14.47 -6.71
C ALA A 57 3.67 14.82 -5.83
N ASN A 58 4.58 13.86 -5.59
CA ASN A 58 5.73 14.03 -4.71
C ASN A 58 7.08 14.11 -5.46
N ASN A 59 7.07 14.14 -6.80
CA ASN A 59 8.28 14.12 -7.64
C ASN A 59 9.24 12.97 -7.28
N LEU A 60 8.68 11.76 -7.13
CA LEU A 60 9.41 10.53 -6.81
C LEU A 60 9.46 9.59 -8.01
N LEU A 61 10.50 8.76 -8.08
CA LEU A 61 10.69 7.79 -9.17
C LEU A 61 9.95 6.48 -8.92
N CYS A 62 10.08 5.90 -7.72
CA CYS A 62 9.53 4.60 -7.39
C CYS A 62 9.22 4.48 -5.89
N LEU A 63 8.41 3.46 -5.56
CA LEU A 63 8.15 3.02 -4.19
C LEU A 63 8.87 1.68 -3.98
N ILE A 64 9.83 1.64 -3.05
CA ILE A 64 10.51 0.40 -2.63
C ILE A 64 9.92 -0.03 -1.29
N ARG A 65 9.56 -1.31 -1.17
CA ARG A 65 8.87 -1.87 0.01
C ARG A 65 9.23 -3.35 0.21
N ALA A 66 8.84 -3.93 1.36
CA ALA A 66 9.09 -5.32 1.76
C ALA A 66 7.76 -6.04 2.09
N HIS A 67 7.65 -6.82 3.17
CA HIS A 67 6.39 -7.37 3.73
C HIS A 67 5.72 -8.55 3.00
N GLU A 68 5.81 -8.66 1.69
CA GLU A 68 5.38 -9.86 0.95
C GLU A 68 6.59 -10.68 0.49
N ALA A 69 6.62 -11.96 0.88
CA ALA A 69 7.68 -12.87 0.46
C ALA A 69 7.60 -13.13 -1.05
N GLN A 70 8.74 -13.12 -1.72
CA GLN A 70 8.89 -13.41 -3.14
C GLN A 70 9.80 -14.63 -3.29
N ASP A 71 9.50 -15.50 -4.25
CA ASP A 71 10.30 -16.71 -4.51
C ASP A 71 11.75 -16.37 -4.91
N ALA A 72 11.92 -15.27 -5.65
CA ALA A 72 13.22 -14.76 -6.07
C ALA A 72 13.89 -13.82 -5.05
N GLY A 73 13.27 -13.60 -3.88
CA GLY A 73 13.67 -12.57 -2.89
C GLY A 73 13.19 -11.17 -3.23
#